data_AF-A0A537EYP0-F1
#
_entry.id   AF-A0A537EYP0-F1
#
_cell.length_a   1.000
_cell.length_b   1.000
_cell.length_c   1.000
_cell.angle_alpha   90.00
_cell.angle_beta   90.00
_cell.angle_gamma   90.00
#
_symmetry.space_group_name_H-M   'P 1'
#
loop_
_entity.id
_entity.type
_entity.pdbx_description
1 polymer ?
#
loop_
_entity_poly.entity_id
_entity_poly.type
_entity_poly.pdbx_seq_one_letter_code
_entity_poly.pdbx_strand_id
1 'polypeptide(L)'
;MTESNLAVEKKKLRGRMLHQRDALTPAEIQRKSLRVVGNVLTLPEFQTAKIVACYVNKGSEVETKPIIRNYSGYRVGFSGLPGGLGEGLL
;
A
#
# COMPACT_ATOMS: atom_id res chain seq x y z
N MET A 1 -17.30 -12.29 -24.27
CA MET A 1 -16.82 -11.04 -23.61
C MET A 1 -15.46 -10.73 -24.21
N THR A 2 -15.29 -9.60 -24.88
CA THR A 2 -14.04 -9.28 -25.60
C THR A 2 -13.04 -8.56 -24.69
N GLU A 3 -11.75 -8.73 -24.96
CA GLU A 3 -10.63 -8.03 -24.27
C GLU A 3 -10.85 -6.51 -24.20
N SER A 4 -11.33 -5.92 -25.29
CA SER A 4 -11.60 -4.47 -25.39
C SER A 4 -12.67 -4.00 -24.40
N ASN A 5 -13.73 -4.80 -24.20
CA ASN A 5 -14.79 -4.46 -23.27
C ASN A 5 -14.31 -4.56 -21.82
N LEU A 6 -13.46 -5.53 -21.51
CA LEU A 6 -12.87 -5.69 -20.18
C LEU A 6 -11.96 -4.51 -19.81
N ALA A 7 -11.17 -4.01 -20.76
CA ALA A 7 -10.29 -2.86 -20.53
C ALA A 7 -11.11 -1.58 -20.20
N VAL A 8 -12.21 -1.36 -20.91
CA VAL A 8 -13.12 -0.22 -20.66
C VAL A 8 -13.76 -0.32 -19.28
N GLU A 9 -14.26 -1.49 -18.89
CA GLU A 9 -14.89 -1.68 -17.58
C GLU A 9 -13.87 -1.53 -16.44
N LYS A 10 -12.64 -2.02 -16.59
CA LYS A 10 -11.55 -1.77 -15.63
C LYS A 10 -11.24 -0.27 -15.49
N LYS A 11 -11.24 0.48 -16.60
CA LYS A 11 -11.01 1.93 -16.57
C LYS A 11 -12.12 2.66 -15.83
N LYS A 12 -13.39 2.33 -16.11
CA LYS A 12 -14.55 2.89 -15.40
C LYS A 12 -14.48 2.59 -13.90
N LEU A 13 -14.19 1.34 -13.52
CA LEU A 13 -14.05 0.96 -12.12
C LEU A 13 -12.92 1.72 -11.42
N ARG A 14 -11.74 1.81 -12.04
CA ARG A 14 -10.60 2.56 -11.48
C ARG A 14 -10.95 4.02 -11.22
N GLY A 15 -11.63 4.69 -12.16
CA GLY A 15 -12.07 6.07 -11.99
C GLY A 15 -13.01 6.24 -10.79
N ARG A 16 -14.01 5.35 -10.66
CA ARG A 16 -14.93 5.38 -9.51
C ARG A 16 -14.23 5.17 -8.17
N MET A 17 -13.34 4.18 -8.09
CA MET A 17 -12.60 3.87 -6.86
C MET A 17 -11.65 5.00 -6.47
N LEU A 18 -10.97 5.61 -7.45
CA LEU A 18 -10.08 6.74 -7.19
C LEU A 18 -10.86 7.95 -6.66
N HIS A 19 -11.98 8.30 -7.28
CA HIS A 19 -12.84 9.40 -6.81
C HIS A 19 -13.34 9.19 -5.38
N GLN A 20 -13.81 7.99 -5.05
CA GLN A 20 -14.25 7.65 -3.69
C GLN A 20 -13.11 7.74 -2.67
N ARG A 21 -11.90 7.31 -3.06
CA ARG A 21 -10.71 7.36 -2.20
C ARG A 21 -10.26 8.80 -1.95
N ASP A 22 -10.20 9.60 -3.01
CA ASP A 22 -9.76 11.01 -2.94
C ASP A 22 -10.77 11.92 -2.23
N ALA A 23 -12.03 11.49 -2.09
CA ALA A 23 -13.04 12.19 -1.31
C ALA A 23 -12.91 11.99 0.22
N LEU A 24 -12.05 11.08 0.69
CA LEU A 24 -11.84 10.85 2.11
C LEU A 24 -11.10 12.02 2.76
N THR A 25 -11.54 12.38 3.97
CA THR A 25 -10.82 13.36 4.79
C THR A 25 -9.52 12.76 5.36
N PRO A 26 -8.53 13.59 5.72
CA PRO A 26 -7.30 13.10 6.36
C PRO A 26 -7.55 12.25 7.62
N ALA A 27 -8.54 12.61 8.45
CA ALA A 27 -8.89 11.85 9.64
C ALA A 27 -9.47 10.46 9.30
N GLU A 28 -10.28 10.36 8.24
CA GLU A 28 -10.80 9.08 7.79
C GLU A 28 -9.72 8.19 7.19
N ILE A 29 -8.80 8.78 6.42
CA ILE A 29 -7.62 8.08 5.88
C ILE A 29 -6.82 7.50 7.04
N GLN A 30 -6.48 8.31 8.05
CA GLN A 30 -5.71 7.86 9.20
C GLN A 30 -6.42 6.74 9.95
N ARG A 31 -7.71 6.93 10.30
CA ARG A 31 -8.50 5.93 11.04
C ARG A 31 -8.60 4.60 10.29
N LYS A 32 -8.87 4.64 8.98
CA LYS A 32 -8.94 3.43 8.15
C LYS A 32 -7.57 2.78 8.01
N SER A 33 -6.50 3.58 7.89
CA SER A 33 -5.13 3.08 7.79
C SER A 33 -4.70 2.34 9.05
N LEU A 34 -4.98 2.87 10.23
CA LEU A 34 -4.69 2.20 11.51
C LEU A 34 -5.38 0.84 11.61
N ARG A 35 -6.63 0.73 11.15
CA ARG A 35 -7.35 -0.55 11.11
C ARG A 35 -6.68 -1.56 10.17
N VAL A 36 -6.28 -1.12 8.97
CA VAL A 36 -5.57 -1.97 8.01
C VAL A 36 -4.22 -2.42 8.58
N VAL A 37 -3.44 -1.49 9.14
CA VAL A 37 -2.14 -1.79 9.77
C VAL A 37 -2.33 -2.80 10.89
N GLY A 38 -3.28 -2.59 11.80
CA GLY A 38 -3.56 -3.51 12.89
C GLY A 38 -3.84 -4.93 12.40
N ASN A 39 -4.67 -5.07 11.35
CA ASN A 39 -4.95 -6.36 10.74
C ASN A 39 -3.68 -6.99 10.14
N VAL A 40 -2.90 -6.23 9.38
CA VAL A 40 -1.67 -6.74 8.72
C VAL A 40 -0.66 -7.24 9.74
N LEU A 41 -0.43 -6.50 10.84
CA LEU A 41 0.51 -6.90 11.89
C LEU A 41 0.11 -8.19 12.62
N THR A 42 -1.18 -8.56 12.57
CA THR A 42 -1.69 -9.81 13.16
C THR A 42 -1.61 -11.02 12.23
N LEU A 43 -1.29 -10.84 10.95
CA LEU A 43 -1.21 -11.94 9.99
C LEU A 43 0.00 -12.84 10.28
N PRO A 44 -0.17 -14.18 10.40
CA PRO A 44 0.95 -15.10 10.56
C PRO A 44 1.97 -14.98 9.42
N GLU A 45 1.51 -14.72 8.20
CA GLU A 45 2.34 -14.54 7.02
C GLU A 45 3.23 -13.29 7.14
N PHE A 46 2.71 -12.22 7.77
CA PHE A 46 3.49 -11.02 8.03
C PHE A 46 4.52 -11.24 9.16
N GLN A 47 4.11 -11.93 10.23
CA GLN A 47 4.96 -12.19 11.39
C GLN A 47 6.11 -13.18 11.10
N THR A 48 5.89 -14.13 10.19
CA THR A 48 6.89 -15.16 9.84
C THR A 48 7.70 -14.83 8.59
N ALA A 49 7.31 -13.83 7.82
CA ALA A 49 8.06 -13.39 6.65
C ALA A 49 9.46 -12.91 7.06
N LYS A 50 10.47 -13.29 6.27
CA LYS A 50 11.85 -12.77 6.39
C LYS A 50 12.07 -11.48 5.62
N ILE A 51 11.24 -11.23 4.59
CA ILE A 51 11.28 -10.06 3.73
C ILE A 51 9.84 -9.72 3.37
N VAL A 52 9.46 -8.46 3.55
CA VAL A 52 8.15 -7.94 3.15
C VAL A 52 8.33 -6.85 2.11
N ALA A 53 7.76 -7.06 0.92
CA ALA A 53 7.65 -6.00 -0.08
C ALA A 53 6.50 -5.06 0.31
N CYS A 54 6.80 -3.77 0.45
CA CYS A 54 5.82 -2.75 0.82
C CYS A 54 5.99 -1.51 -0.06
N TYR A 55 4.88 -0.87 -0.44
CA TYR A 55 4.89 0.39 -1.17
C TYR A 55 4.85 1.57 -0.20
N VAL A 56 5.35 2.73 -0.66
CA VAL A 56 5.16 4.01 0.03
C VAL A 56 3.86 4.63 -0.46
N ASN A 57 2.96 4.93 0.47
CA ASN A 57 1.64 5.43 0.13
C ASN A 57 1.68 6.82 -0.52
N LYS A 58 0.74 7.07 -1.46
CA LYS A 58 0.56 8.36 -2.12
C LYS A 58 -0.87 8.90 -1.94
N GLY A 59 -0.98 10.17 -1.57
CA GLY A 59 -2.27 10.87 -1.49
C GLY A 59 -3.21 10.21 -0.49
N SER A 60 -4.38 9.76 -0.98
CA SER A 60 -5.45 9.14 -0.21
C SER A 60 -5.30 7.62 0.01
N GLU A 61 -4.13 7.06 -0.30
CA GLU A 61 -3.80 5.65 -0.03
C GLU A 61 -3.64 5.36 1.46
N VAL A 62 -3.75 4.07 1.81
CA VAL A 62 -3.49 3.58 3.17
C VAL A 62 -2.09 4.00 3.59
N GLU A 63 -1.96 4.61 4.77
CA GLU A 63 -0.66 4.97 5.33
C GLU A 63 0.13 3.72 5.72
N THR A 64 1.09 3.32 4.88
CA THR A 64 1.91 2.11 5.07
C THR A 64 3.17 2.34 5.89
N LYS A 65 3.54 3.59 6.17
CA LYS A 65 4.71 3.94 7.01
C LYS A 65 4.73 3.21 8.37
N PRO A 66 3.60 3.02 9.08
CA PRO A 66 3.60 2.24 10.32
C PRO A 66 3.94 0.76 10.10
N ILE A 67 3.56 0.15 8.97
CA ILE A 67 3.91 -1.24 8.64
C ILE A 67 5.44 -1.34 8.45
N ILE A 68 6.01 -0.39 7.70
CA ILE A 68 7.47 -0.31 7.46
C ILE A 68 8.24 -0.16 8.78
N ARG A 69 7.77 0.72 9.69
CA ARG A 69 8.43 0.97 10.98
C ARG A 69 8.31 -0.17 11.98
N ASN A 70 7.20 -0.90 12.00
CA ASN A 70 7.00 -2.00 12.94
C ASN A 70 7.77 -3.27 12.54
N TYR A 71 8.28 -3.33 11.31
CA TYR A 71 9.09 -4.44 10.84
C TYR A 71 10.56 -4.24 11.25
N SER A 72 10.92 -4.69 12.44
CA SER A 72 12.23 -4.48 13.09
C SER A 72 13.38 -5.33 12.53
N GLY A 73 13.22 -5.96 11.36
CA GLY A 73 14.23 -6.87 10.81
C GLY A 73 14.26 -6.91 9.28
N TYR A 74 15.12 -6.07 8.69
CA TYR A 74 15.68 -6.15 7.32
C TYR A 74 14.86 -5.63 6.12
N ARG A 75 15.61 -4.87 5.28
CA ARG A 75 15.46 -4.46 3.86
C ARG A 75 14.05 -4.40 3.27
N VAL A 76 13.48 -3.19 3.27
CA VAL A 76 12.32 -2.85 2.42
C VAL A 76 12.80 -2.62 0.99
N GLY A 77 12.36 -3.47 0.06
CA GLY A 77 12.54 -3.24 -1.37
C GLY A 77 11.49 -2.26 -1.89
N PHE A 78 11.91 -1.07 -2.32
CA PHE A 78 11.03 -0.08 -2.94
C PHE A 78 10.88 -0.32 -4.44
N SER A 79 9.68 -0.62 -4.92
CA SER A 79 9.39 -0.66 -6.35
C SER A 79 9.17 0.75 -6.91
N GLY A 80 10.24 1.44 -7.30
CA GLY A 80 10.10 2.70 -8.05
C GLY A 80 11.20 3.75 -7.96
N LEU A 81 12.34 3.49 -7.32
CA LEU A 81 13.49 4.41 -7.38
C LEU A 81 14.38 4.06 -8.59
N PRO A 82 14.67 5.01 -9.50
CA PRO A 82 15.60 4.77 -10.59
C PRO A 82 17.02 4.74 -9.99
N GLY A 83 17.61 3.55 -9.97
CA GLY A 83 19.03 3.37 -9.67
C GLY A 83 19.34 3.00 -8.22
N GLY A 84 19.99 1.84 -8.08
CA GLY A 84 20.90 1.58 -6.97
C GLY A 84 20.26 0.91 -5.75
N LEU A 85 20.90 -0.18 -5.36
CA LEU A 85 20.80 -0.80 -4.03
C LEU A 85 21.26 0.24 -2.97
N GLY A 86 20.39 1.18 -2.64
CA GLY A 86 20.58 2.10 -1.52
C GLY A 86 20.06 1.45 -0.26
N GLU A 87 20.95 1.00 0.61
CA GLU A 87 20.62 0.63 1.98
C GLU A 87 20.20 1.88 2.74
N GLY A 88 18.90 2.20 2.69
CA GLY A 88 18.28 3.19 3.54
C GLY A 88 17.73 2.51 4.79
N LEU A 89 18.47 2.61 5.90
CA LEU A 89 17.94 2.40 7.23
C LEU A 89 16.87 3.48 7.49
N LEU A 90 15.67 3.09 7.88
CA LEU A 90 14.63 3.97 8.45
C LEU A 90 14.53 3.73 9.95
#